data_AF-A0A2H5QYF0-F1
#
_entry.id   AF-A0A2H5QYF0-F1
#
_cell.length_a   1.000
_cell.length_b   1.000
_cell.length_c   1.000
_cell.angle_alpha   90.00
_cell.angle_beta   90.00
_cell.angle_gamma   90.00
#
_symmetry.space_group_name_H-M   'P 1'
#
loop_
_entity.id
_entity.type
_entity.pdbx_description
1 polymer ?
#
loop_
_entity_poly.entity_id
_entity_poly.type
_entity_poly.pdbx_seq_one_letter_code
_entity_poly.pdbx_strand_id
1 'polypeptide(L)' 'NIREPANDDGALDAFVSIARGSPGPNPVQLMPSIYIPVLVLWGNEDPFTPLDGPVGEYFSSPPS' A
#
# COMPACT_ATOMS: atom_id res chain seq x y z
N ASN A 1 -22.07 5.92 13.09
CA ASN A 1 -21.20 6.96 13.68
C ASN A 1 -19.75 6.51 13.42
N ILE A 2 -18.93 7.31 12.73
CA ILE A 2 -17.56 6.92 12.32
C ILE A 2 -16.63 6.75 13.54
N ARG A 3 -17.02 7.27 14.71
CA ARG A 3 -16.24 7.20 15.94
C ARG A 3 -16.33 5.86 16.68
N GLU A 4 -17.35 5.05 16.44
CA GLU A 4 -17.57 3.84 17.26
C GLU A 4 -16.36 2.88 17.31
N PRO A 5 -15.66 2.58 16.19
CA PRO A 5 -14.50 1.68 16.24
C PRO A 5 -13.35 2.18 17.11
N ALA A 6 -13.27 3.48 17.38
CA ALA A 6 -12.22 4.05 18.22
C ALA A 6 -12.49 3.86 19.73
N ASN A 7 -13.71 3.46 20.11
CA ASN A 7 -14.08 3.21 21.51
C ASN A 7 -13.99 1.73 21.89
N ASP A 8 -13.73 0.83 20.93
CA ASP A 8 -13.64 -0.61 21.19
C ASP A 8 -12.39 -0.94 22.01
N ASP A 9 -12.50 -1.94 22.89
CA ASP A 9 -11.36 -2.45 23.64
C ASP A 9 -10.25 -2.91 22.67
N GLY A 10 -9.03 -2.41 22.90
CA GLY A 10 -7.88 -2.69 22.03
C GLY A 10 -7.68 -1.72 20.86
N ALA A 11 -8.58 -0.73 20.65
CA ALA A 11 -8.44 0.26 19.58
C ALA A 11 -7.13 1.07 19.70
N LEU A 12 -6.72 1.43 20.92
CA LEU A 12 -5.45 2.13 21.16
C LEU A 12 -4.25 1.25 20.76
N ASP A 13 -4.25 -0.02 21.15
CA ASP A 13 -3.14 -0.93 20.85
C ASP A 13 -3.03 -1.18 19.35
N ALA A 14 -4.16 -1.34 18.66
CA ALA A 14 -4.18 -1.44 17.19
C ALA A 14 -3.61 -0.18 16.54
N PHE A 15 -4.03 1.00 16.99
CA PHE A 15 -3.52 2.27 16.47
C PHE A 15 -2.01 2.42 16.68
N VAL A 16 -1.53 2.13 17.91
CA VAL A 16 -0.10 2.20 18.25
C VAL A 16 0.70 1.18 17.44
N SER A 17 0.17 -0.04 17.24
CA SER A 17 0.80 -1.08 16.44
C SER A 17 0.95 -0.66 14.98
N ILE A 18 -0.06 -0.02 14.39
CA ILE A 18 0.01 0.47 13.00
C ILE A 18 1.00 1.63 12.89
N ALA A 19 0.94 2.59 13.82
CA ALA A 19 1.77 3.78 13.78
C ALA A 19 3.27 3.51 14.03
N ARG A 20 3.59 2.46 14.80
CA ARG A 20 4.97 2.07 15.14
C ARG A 20 5.47 0.87 14.35
N GLY A 21 4.61 0.19 13.61
CA GLY A 21 4.98 -0.95 12.78
C GLY A 21 6.03 -0.53 11.76
N SER A 22 7.00 -1.42 11.50
CA SER A 22 7.91 -1.20 10.39
C SER A 22 7.11 -1.16 9.09
N PRO A 23 7.42 -0.23 8.16
CA PRO A 23 6.81 -0.29 6.84
C PRO A 23 7.16 -1.64 6.21
N GLY A 24 6.14 -2.31 5.67
CA GLY A 24 6.35 -3.55 4.91
C GLY A 24 7.21 -3.31 3.67
N PRO A 25 7.64 -4.38 2.98
CA PRO A 25 8.36 -4.27 1.73
C PRO A 25 7.53 -3.52 0.68
N ASN A 26 8.20 -2.71 -0.14
CA ASN A 26 7.56 -2.03 -1.26
C ASN A 26 7.05 -3.06 -2.28
N PRO A 27 5.89 -2.85 -2.95
CA PRO A 27 5.38 -3.72 -4.00
C PRO A 27 6.42 -4.14 -5.05
N VAL A 28 7.31 -3.24 -5.46
CA VAL A 28 8.41 -3.52 -6.41
C VAL A 28 9.35 -4.62 -5.91
N GLN A 29 9.60 -4.68 -4.60
CA GLN A 29 10.43 -5.72 -3.99
C GLN A 29 9.72 -7.09 -3.94
N LEU A 30 8.38 -7.09 -4.00
CA LEU A 30 7.57 -8.30 -3.94
C LEU A 30 7.34 -8.93 -5.31
N MET A 31 7.27 -8.11 -6.37
CA MET A 31 6.97 -8.57 -7.74
C MET A 31 7.82 -9.74 -8.26
N PRO A 32 9.14 -9.83 -7.97
CA PRO A 32 9.94 -10.99 -8.37
C PRO A 32 9.47 -12.35 -7.82
N SER A 33 8.63 -12.34 -6.77
CA SER A 33 8.07 -13.54 -6.14
C SER A 33 6.64 -13.86 -6.58
N ILE A 34 6.03 -13.05 -7.45
CA ILE A 34 4.67 -13.25 -7.93
C ILE A 34 4.70 -13.93 -9.30
N TYR A 35 4.15 -15.15 -9.37
CA TYR A 35 4.17 -16.00 -10.58
C TYR A 35 2.78 -16.17 -11.23
N ILE A 36 1.80 -15.37 -10.81
CA ILE A 36 0.43 -15.40 -11.31
C ILE A 36 0.11 -14.10 -12.05
N PRO A 37 -0.91 -14.08 -12.94
CA PRO A 37 -1.35 -12.84 -13.57
C PRO A 37 -1.74 -11.78 -12.54
N VAL A 38 -1.24 -10.55 -12.73
CA VAL A 38 -1.50 -9.41 -11.84
C VAL A 38 -2.29 -8.33 -12.59
N LEU A 39 -3.38 -7.87 -11.99
CA LEU A 39 -4.09 -6.67 -12.42
C LEU A 39 -3.65 -5.50 -11.55
N VAL A 40 -3.08 -4.46 -12.17
CA VAL A 40 -2.71 -3.22 -11.48
C VAL A 40 -3.76 -2.16 -11.82
N LEU A 41 -4.38 -1.58 -10.79
CA LEU A 41 -5.31 -0.46 -10.91
C LEU A 41 -4.65 0.77 -10.29
N TRP A 42 -4.72 1.91 -10.96
CA TRP A 42 -4.07 3.13 -10.53
C TRP A 42 -4.97 4.35 -10.79
N GLY A 43 -5.00 5.27 -9.83
CA GLY A 43 -5.67 6.55 -9.99
C GLY A 43 -4.80 7.53 -10.76
N ASN A 44 -5.30 8.11 -11.85
CA ASN A 44 -4.57 9.10 -12.64
C ASN A 44 -4.24 10.39 -11.85
N GLU A 45 -4.96 10.65 -10.76
CA GLU A 45 -4.77 11.82 -9.89
C GLU A 45 -4.40 11.42 -8.45
N ASP A 46 -3.77 10.27 -8.24
CA ASP A 46 -3.30 9.84 -6.91
C ASP A 46 -2.20 10.79 -6.37
N PRO A 47 -2.46 11.54 -5.28
CA PRO A 47 -1.49 12.49 -4.75
C PRO A 47 -0.44 11.84 -3.83
N PHE A 48 -0.61 10.58 -3.46
CA PHE A 48 0.24 9.86 -2.51
C PHE A 48 1.24 8.95 -3.22
N THR A 49 0.78 8.27 -4.26
CA THR A 49 1.60 7.42 -5.14
C THR A 49 1.38 7.81 -6.59
N PRO A 50 1.97 8.93 -7.04
CA PRO A 50 1.74 9.43 -8.38
C PRO A 50 2.32 8.48 -9.44
N LEU A 51 1.70 8.48 -10.62
CA LEU A 51 2.03 7.54 -11.70
C LEU A 51 3.46 7.77 -12.25
N ASP A 52 3.95 9.01 -12.23
CA ASP A 52 5.32 9.40 -12.57
C ASP A 52 6.30 9.30 -11.39
N GLY A 53 5.84 8.76 -10.25
CA GLY A 53 6.68 8.38 -9.13
C GLY A 53 7.34 7.00 -9.35
N PRO A 54 8.33 6.62 -8.53
CA PRO A 54 9.15 5.42 -8.75
C PRO A 54 8.36 4.11 -8.78
N VAL A 55 7.27 4.01 -8.02
CA VAL A 55 6.40 2.82 -8.03
C VAL A 55 5.48 2.84 -9.26
N GLY A 56 4.91 3.99 -9.60
CA GLY A 56 4.04 4.15 -10.77
C GLY A 56 4.79 3.88 -12.08
N GLU A 57 6.02 4.39 -12.21
CA GLU A 57 6.88 4.13 -13.37
C GLU A 57 7.18 2.64 -13.54
N TYR A 58 7.51 1.94 -12.45
CA TYR A 58 7.78 0.49 -12.48
C TYR A 58 6.60 -0.31 -13.06
N PHE A 59 5.37 0.02 -12.64
CA PHE A 59 4.17 -0.68 -13.11
C PHE A 59 3.62 -0.16 -14.46
N SER A 60 4.05 1.02 -14.90
CA SER A 60 3.69 1.57 -16.21
C SER A 60 4.50 0.96 -17.35
N SER A 61 5.69 0.43 -17.08
CA SER A 61 6.53 -0.25 -18.06
C SER A 61 7.36 -1.36 -17.39
N PRO A 62 6.70 -2.46 -16.98
CA PRO A 62 7.41 -3.53 -16.28
C PRO A 62 8.49 -4.16 -17.19
N PRO A 63 9.67 -4.50 -16.64
CA PRO A 63 10.71 -5.18 -17.42
C PRO A 63 10.17 -6.48 -18.00
N SER A 64 10.44 -6.69 -19.29
CA SER A 64 10.00 -7.87 -20.06
C SER A 64 10.62 -9.17 -19.59
#